data_AF-A0A932ZJQ2-F1
#
_entry.id   AF-A0A932ZJQ2-F1
#
_cell.length_a   1.000
_cell.length_b   1.000
_cell.length_c   1.000
_cell.angle_alpha   90.00
_cell.angle_beta   90.00
_cell.angle_gamma   90.00
#
_symmetry.space_group_name_H-M   'P 1'
#
loop_
_entity.id
_entity.type
_entity.pdbx_description
1 polymer ?
#
loop_
_entity_poly.entity_id
_entity_poly.type
_entity_poly.pdbx_seq_one_letter_code
_entity_poly.pdbx_strand_id
1 'polypeptide(L)' 'MFTYPKTFDVIVVGAGHAGCEAALASARMGCATLLLSGNLDT' A
#
# COMPACT_ATOMS: atom_id res chain seq x y z
N MET A 1 -7.11 10.93 19.14
CA MET A 1 -6.35 9.96 18.31
C MET A 1 -7.31 9.43 17.26
N PHE A 2 -6.99 9.54 15.98
CA PHE A 2 -7.83 9.05 14.89
C PHE A 2 -7.27 7.72 14.38
N THR A 3 -8.13 6.73 14.19
CA THR A 3 -7.79 5.42 13.64
C THR A 3 -8.56 5.24 12.35
N TYR A 4 -7.88 4.85 11.27
CA TYR A 4 -8.54 4.55 10.01
C TYR A 4 -9.42 3.29 10.16
N PRO A 5 -10.69 3.30 9.72
CA PRO A 5 -11.64 2.24 10.07
C PRO A 5 -11.41 0.90 9.35
N LYS A 6 -10.54 0.87 8.34
CA LYS A 6 -10.25 -0.33 7.55
C LYS A 6 -8.93 -0.96 7.98
N THR A 7 -8.95 -2.28 8.17
CA THR A 7 -7.73 -3.09 8.37
C THR A 7 -7.19 -3.56 7.03
N PHE A 8 -5.87 -3.63 6.91
CA PHE A 8 -5.18 -4.11 5.72
C PHE A 8 -4.23 -5.23 6.12
N ASP A 9 -4.12 -6.25 5.28
CA ASP A 9 -3.20 -7.37 5.49
C ASP A 9 -1.77 -6.98 5.06
N VAL A 10 -1.67 -6.14 4.03
CA VAL A 10 -0.39 -5.67 3.48
C VAL A 10 -0.45 -4.16 3.25
N ILE A 11 0.56 -3.45 3.75
CA ILE A 11 0.78 -2.03 3.51
C ILE A 11 2.10 -1.85 2.78
N VAL A 12 2.05 -1.29 1.58
CA VAL A 12 3.22 -0.95 0.76
C VAL A 12 3.42 0.56 0.80
N VAL A 13 4.64 1.00 1.14
CA VAL A 13 5.01 2.41 1.17
C VAL A 13 6.00 2.70 0.05
N GLY A 14 5.62 3.61 -0.84
CA GLY A 14 6.34 3.99 -2.06
C GLY A 14 5.74 3.34 -3.31
N ALA A 15 5.38 4.16 -4.31
CA ALA A 15 4.82 3.72 -5.60
C ALA A 15 5.84 3.71 -6.75
N GLY A 16 7.09 3.34 -6.44
CA GLY A 16 8.09 3.02 -7.46
C GLY A 16 7.83 1.65 -8.12
N HIS A 17 8.67 1.25 -9.08
CA HIS A 17 8.54 -0.02 -9.81
C HIS A 17 8.29 -1.22 -8.88
N ALA A 18 9.18 -1.44 -7.91
CA ALA A 18 9.04 -2.54 -6.94
C ALA A 18 7.82 -2.41 -6.03
N GLY A 19 7.43 -1.18 -5.67
CA GLY A 19 6.27 -0.93 -4.80
C GLY A 19 4.94 -1.26 -5.50
N CYS A 20 4.81 -0.88 -6.75
CA CYS A 20 3.65 -1.22 -7.58
C CYS A 20 3.55 -2.74 -7.81
N GLU A 21 4.68 -3.41 -8.09
CA GLU A 21 4.73 -4.87 -8.26
C GLU A 21 4.37 -5.61 -6.97
N ALA A 22 4.90 -5.16 -5.81
CA ALA A 22 4.57 -5.74 -4.51
C ALA A 22 3.09 -5.58 -4.18
N ALA A 23 2.51 -4.39 -4.39
CA ALA A 23 1.10 -4.13 -4.14
C ALA A 23 0.18 -4.94 -5.09
N LEU A 24 0.57 -5.09 -6.36
CA LEU A 24 -0.15 -5.91 -7.33
C LEU A 24 -0.09 -7.40 -6.95
N ALA A 25 1.08 -7.89 -6.53
CA ALA A 25 1.27 -9.27 -6.12
C ALA A 25 0.41 -9.59 -4.89
N SER A 26 0.44 -8.76 -3.84
CA SER A 26 -0.37 -8.99 -2.65
C SER A 26 -1.87 -8.91 -2.92
N ALA A 27 -2.32 -7.96 -3.75
CA ALA A 27 -3.71 -7.88 -4.17
C ALA A 27 -4.15 -9.13 -4.96
N ARG A 28 -3.30 -9.67 -5.85
CA ARG A 28 -3.57 -10.91 -6.61
C ARG A 28 -3.60 -12.15 -5.74
N MET A 29 -2.92 -12.14 -4.59
CA MET A 29 -3.03 -13.20 -3.59
C MET A 29 -4.31 -13.08 -2.73
N GLY A 30 -5.14 -12.06 -2.97
CA GLY A 30 -6.39 -11.84 -2.24
C GLY A 30 -6.24 -11.03 -0.95
N CYS A 31 -5.06 -10.47 -0.68
CA CYS A 31 -4.82 -9.64 0.50
C CYS A 31 -5.47 -8.26 0.36
N ALA A 32 -6.10 -7.77 1.43
CA ALA A 32 -6.50 -6.37 1.54
C ALA A 32 -5.24 -5.49 1.57
N THR A 33 -4.89 -4.92 0.42
CA THR A 33 -3.62 -4.21 0.21
C THR A 33 -3.84 -2.69 0.19
N LEU A 34 -2.98 -1.94 0.87
CA LEU A 34 -2.87 -0.49 0.80
C LEU A 34 -1.53 -0.09 0.18
N LEU A 35 -1.54 0.71 -0.88
CA LEU A 35 -0.35 1.38 -1.42
C LEU A 35 -0.38 2.86 -1.03
N LEU A 36 0.66 3.31 -0.33
CA LEU A 36 0.85 4.71 0.02
C LEU A 36 2.01 5.26 -0.79
N SER A 37 1.81 6.39 -1.47
CA SER A 37 2.90 7.16 -2.06
C SER A 37 2.96 8.53 -1.40
N GLY A 38 4.16 8.93 -1.00
CA GLY A 38 4.43 10.31 -0.62
C GLY A 38 4.54 11.18 -1.87
N ASN A 39 4.23 12.46 -1.72
CA ASN A 39 4.73 13.49 -2.61
C ASN A 39 6.19 13.77 -2.22
N LEU A 40 7.11 13.81 -3.18
CA LEU A 40 8.53 14.11 -2.92
C LEU A 40 8.80 15.62 -2.77
N ASP A 41 7.85 16.46 -3.16
CA ASP A 41 7.99 17.92 -3.17
C ASP A 41 7.63 18.57 -1.82
N THR A 42 7.69 17.82 -0.72
CA THR A 42 7.41 18.26 0.66
C THR A 42 8.45 17.68 1.60
#